data_AF-A0A0J7YQE8-F1
#
_entry.id   AF-A0A0J7YQE8-F1
#
_cell.length_a   1.000
_cell.length_b   1.000
_cell.length_c   1.000
_cell.angle_alpha   90.00
_cell.angle_beta   90.00
_cell.angle_gamma   90.00
#
_symmetry.space_group_name_H-M   'P 1'
#
loop_
_entity.id
_entity.type
_entity.pdbx_description
1 polymer ?
#
loop_
_entity_poly.entity_id
_entity_poly.type
_entity_poly.pdbx_seq_one_letter_code
_entity_poly.pdbx_strand_id
1 'polypeptide(L)'
;RRGRDAEGAAELEAELTALGAQVRIAACDAADHDALTHLLTTIPHTHPLTAVIHTAGVLDDGTFTTLPPDRLTTVYRPKIDAALNLHHATQNHHLTHFIL
;
A
#
# COMPACT_ATOMS: atom_id res chain seq x y z
N ARG A 1 1.74 -6.05 -3.35
CA ARG A 1 1.64 -7.48 -2.99
C ARG A 1 2.87 -8.35 -3.21
N ARG A 2 3.78 -8.09 -4.17
CA ARG A 2 4.98 -8.95 -4.37
C ARG A 2 6.02 -8.86 -3.24
N GLY A 3 6.03 -7.77 -2.47
CA GLY A 3 6.96 -7.62 -1.34
C GLY A 3 8.42 -7.65 -1.79
N ARG A 4 9.27 -8.34 -1.01
CA ARG A 4 10.71 -8.45 -1.24
C ARG A 4 11.08 -9.18 -2.54
N ASP A 5 10.15 -9.95 -3.11
CA ASP A 5 10.33 -10.65 -4.39
C ASP A 5 10.08 -9.75 -5.61
N ALA A 6 9.77 -8.46 -5.40
CA ALA A 6 9.67 -7.50 -6.50
C ALA A 6 11.05 -7.16 -7.07
N GLU A 7 11.12 -6.96 -8.38
CA GLU A 7 12.32 -6.45 -9.06
C GLU A 7 12.78 -5.13 -8.43
N GLY A 8 14.07 -5.04 -8.09
CA GLY A 8 14.68 -3.86 -7.46
C GLY A 8 14.44 -3.72 -5.95
N ALA A 9 13.67 -4.62 -5.31
CA ALA A 9 13.33 -4.48 -3.90
C ALA A 9 14.54 -4.63 -2.96
N ALA A 10 15.44 -5.58 -3.25
CA ALA A 10 16.62 -5.83 -2.43
C ALA A 10 17.63 -4.67 -2.53
N GLU A 11 17.81 -4.13 -3.73
CA GLU A 11 18.68 -2.98 -3.99
C GLU A 11 18.15 -1.72 -3.28
N LEU A 12 16.85 -1.45 -3.39
CA LEU A 12 16.22 -0.31 -2.72
C LEU A 12 16.27 -0.43 -1.18
N GLU A 13 16.05 -1.63 -0.64
CA GLU A 13 16.20 -1.91 0.79
C GLU A 13 17.63 -1.58 1.25
N ALA A 14 18.64 -2.07 0.52
CA ALA A 14 20.04 -1.82 0.84
C ALA A 14 20.40 -0.33 0.77
N GLU A 15 19.95 0.40 -0.24
CA GLU A 15 20.21 1.83 -0.40
C GLU A 15 19.62 2.64 0.77
N LEU A 16 18.35 2.44 1.08
CA LEU A 16 17.67 3.15 2.16
C LEU A 16 18.25 2.82 3.55
N THR A 17 18.63 1.56 3.77
CA THR A 17 19.32 1.17 5.01
C THR A 17 20.72 1.77 5.10
N ALA A 18 21.47 1.87 4.00
CA ALA A 18 22.76 2.57 3.98
C ALA A 18 22.63 4.07 4.30
N LEU A 19 21.48 4.68 3.98
CA LEU A 19 21.12 6.05 4.37
C LEU A 19 20.63 6.18 5.82
N GLY A 20 20.53 5.08 6.57
CA GLY A 20 20.19 5.06 7.99
C GLY A 20 18.72 4.74 8.32
N ALA A 21 17.89 4.39 7.33
CA ALA A 21 16.51 4.00 7.56
C ALA A 21 16.35 2.54 8.00
N GLN A 22 15.38 2.27 8.88
CA GLN A 22 14.89 0.92 9.14
C GLN A 22 13.80 0.59 8.11
N VAL A 23 14.09 -0.34 7.20
CA VAL A 23 13.22 -0.66 6.07
C VAL A 23 12.61 -2.04 6.25
N ARG A 24 11.33 -2.17 5.88
CA ARG A 24 10.63 -3.45 5.81
C ARG A 24 9.76 -3.50 4.57
N ILE A 25 10.06 -4.43 3.67
CA ILE A 25 9.27 -4.65 2.45
C ILE A 25 8.35 -5.85 2.67
N ALA A 26 7.06 -5.59 2.85
CA ALA A 26 6.06 -6.63 3.08
C ALA A 26 5.27 -6.98 1.81
N ALA A 27 5.02 -8.27 1.62
CA ALA A 27 4.05 -8.76 0.64
C ALA A 27 2.64 -8.57 1.20
N CYS A 28 1.94 -7.52 0.76
CA CYS A 28 0.55 -7.24 1.14
C CYS A 28 -0.22 -6.65 -0.04
N ASP A 29 -1.50 -7.02 -0.18
CA ASP A 29 -2.46 -6.32 -1.04
C ASP A 29 -3.28 -5.38 -0.16
N ALA A 30 -3.20 -4.06 -0.39
CA ALA A 30 -3.91 -3.10 0.46
C ALA A 30 -5.44 -3.13 0.27
N ALA A 31 -5.91 -3.71 -0.84
CA ALA A 31 -7.33 -3.96 -1.07
C ALA A 31 -7.84 -5.20 -0.30
N ASP A 32 -6.95 -5.98 0.31
CA ASP A 32 -7.31 -7.05 1.25
C ASP A 32 -7.28 -6.49 2.68
N HIS A 33 -8.46 -6.33 3.26
CA HIS A 33 -8.65 -5.74 4.57
C HIS A 33 -7.93 -6.49 5.68
N ASP A 34 -8.01 -7.82 5.67
CA ASP A 34 -7.48 -8.65 6.76
C ASP A 34 -5.96 -8.72 6.67
N ALA A 35 -5.42 -8.84 5.45
CA ALA A 35 -3.99 -8.79 5.21
C ALA A 35 -3.39 -7.43 5.63
N LEU A 36 -4.04 -6.33 5.27
CA LEU A 36 -3.60 -4.98 5.64
C LEU A 36 -3.64 -4.78 7.16
N THR A 37 -4.74 -5.14 7.81
CA THR A 37 -4.90 -5.00 9.25
C THR A 37 -3.84 -5.81 9.98
N HIS A 38 -3.63 -7.07 9.58
CA HIS A 38 -2.58 -7.91 10.15
C HIS A 38 -1.20 -7.27 9.97
N LEU A 39 -0.87 -6.78 8.78
CA LEU A 39 0.40 -6.09 8.55
C LEU A 39 0.58 -4.88 9.49
N LEU A 40 -0.44 -4.06 9.70
CA LEU A 40 -0.32 -2.88 10.58
C LEU A 40 -0.03 -3.26 12.04
N THR A 41 -0.54 -4.39 12.53
CA THR A 41 -0.22 -4.88 13.90
C THR A 41 1.25 -5.22 14.11
N THR A 42 2.01 -5.42 13.03
CA THR A 42 3.45 -5.72 13.11
C THR A 42 4.33 -4.48 13.25
N ILE A 43 3.75 -3.28 13.24
CA ILE A 43 4.49 -2.03 13.43
C ILE A 43 4.86 -1.88 14.92
N PRO A 44 6.14 -1.69 15.28
CA PRO A 44 6.55 -1.57 16.67
C PRO A 44 5.92 -0.36 17.37
N HIS A 45 5.43 -0.55 18.60
CA HIS A 45 4.89 0.55 19.41
C HIS A 45 5.92 1.64 19.75
N THR A 46 7.22 1.33 19.71
CA THR A 46 8.31 2.30 19.89
C THR A 46 8.46 3.25 18.69
N HIS A 47 7.95 2.85 17.52
CA HIS A 47 7.96 3.61 16.28
C HIS A 47 6.57 3.55 15.64
N PRO A 48 5.56 4.21 16.25
CA PRO A 48 4.18 4.11 15.79
C PRO A 48 4.02 4.68 14.37
N LEU A 49 3.03 4.18 13.64
CA LEU A 49 2.68 4.70 12.32
C LEU A 49 2.20 6.15 12.44
N THR A 50 2.83 7.06 11.69
CA THR A 50 2.51 8.50 11.70
C THR A 50 2.17 9.06 10.32
N ALA A 51 2.39 8.28 9.25
CA ALA A 51 2.09 8.71 7.89
C ALA A 51 1.70 7.52 7.00
N VAL A 52 0.75 7.75 6.08
CA VAL A 52 0.41 6.83 4.99
C VAL A 52 0.60 7.56 3.66
N ILE A 53 1.30 6.92 2.73
CA ILE A 53 1.45 7.38 1.34
C ILE A 53 0.96 6.25 0.44
N HIS A 54 -0.21 6.42 -0.16
CA HIS A 54 -0.83 5.42 -1.00
C HIS A 54 -0.48 5.67 -2.46
N THR A 55 0.52 4.96 -2.97
CA THR A 55 0.95 5.04 -4.37
C THR A 55 0.55 3.81 -5.18
N ALA A 56 -0.20 2.89 -4.57
CA ALA A 56 -0.61 1.67 -5.24
C ALA A 56 -1.64 1.97 -6.33
N GLY A 57 -1.36 1.51 -7.53
CA GLY A 57 -2.24 1.71 -8.67
C GLY A 57 -1.86 0.79 -9.82
N VAL A 58 -2.87 0.39 -10.57
CA VAL A 58 -2.69 -0.22 -11.89
C VAL A 58 -3.43 0.67 -12.88
N LEU A 59 -2.85 0.82 -14.07
CA LEU A 59 -3.45 1.52 -15.19
C LEU A 59 -3.90 0.48 -16.22
N ASP A 60 -5.07 0.69 -16.80
CA ASP A 60 -5.60 -0.06 -17.92
C ASP A 60 -6.38 0.95 -18.79
N ASP A 61 -5.69 1.51 -19.78
CA ASP A 61 -6.20 2.61 -20.57
C ASP A 61 -7.22 2.14 -21.62
N GLY A 62 -8.29 2.90 -21.79
CA GLY A 62 -9.30 2.66 -22.81
C GLY A 62 -10.31 3.80 -22.89
N THR A 63 -11.04 3.89 -23.99
CA THR A 63 -12.19 4.80 -24.06
C THR A 63 -13.34 4.25 -23.21
N PHE A 64 -14.13 5.12 -22.60
CA PHE A 64 -15.23 4.72 -21.73
C PHE A 64 -16.22 3.75 -22.42
N THR A 65 -16.48 3.96 -23.72
CA THR A 65 -17.38 3.12 -24.53
C THR A 65 -16.84 1.72 -24.83
N THR A 66 -15.54 1.49 -24.64
CA THR A 66 -14.86 0.22 -24.95
C THR A 66 -14.41 -0.53 -23.69
N LEU A 67 -14.71 -0.01 -22.49
CA LEU A 67 -14.21 -0.53 -21.23
C LEU A 67 -15.24 -1.52 -20.63
N PRO A 68 -14.98 -2.83 -20.64
CA PRO A 68 -15.86 -3.79 -19.97
C PRO A 68 -15.84 -3.57 -18.44
N PRO A 69 -16.96 -3.86 -17.74
CA PRO A 69 -17.06 -3.66 -16.29
C PRO A 69 -15.93 -4.32 -15.47
N ASP A 70 -15.46 -5.50 -15.88
CA ASP A 70 -14.39 -6.23 -15.18
C ASP A 70 -13.04 -5.49 -15.18
N ARG A 71 -12.80 -4.65 -16.20
CA ARG A 71 -11.60 -3.79 -16.24
C ARG A 71 -11.71 -2.61 -15.27
N LEU A 72 -12.92 -2.08 -15.04
CA LEU A 72 -13.13 -1.05 -14.02
C LEU A 72 -12.81 -1.59 -12.62
N THR A 73 -13.26 -2.80 -12.30
CA THR A 73 -12.92 -3.47 -11.03
C THR A 73 -11.42 -3.62 -10.85
N THR A 74 -10.69 -3.94 -11.91
CA THR A 74 -9.23 -4.13 -11.87
C THR A 74 -8.48 -2.84 -11.51
N VAL A 75 -8.90 -1.68 -12.02
CA VAL A 75 -8.27 -0.38 -11.73
C VAL A 75 -8.78 0.26 -10.43
N TYR A 76 -10.03 -0.04 -10.04
CA TYR A 76 -10.62 0.48 -8.82
C TYR A 76 -10.09 -0.21 -7.58
N ARG A 77 -9.90 -1.52 -7.61
CA ARG A 77 -9.46 -2.28 -6.44
C ARG A 77 -8.18 -1.72 -5.77
N PRO A 78 -7.07 -1.48 -6.48
CA PRO A 78 -5.87 -0.94 -5.84
C PRO A 78 -5.98 0.52 -5.42
N LYS A 79 -7.02 1.26 -5.83
CA LYS A 79 -7.21 2.69 -5.55
C LYS A 79 -8.30 2.94 -4.50
N ILE A 80 -9.52 2.51 -4.80
CA ILE A 80 -10.72 2.78 -4.00
C ILE A 80 -10.77 1.84 -2.80
N ASP A 81 -10.78 0.53 -3.02
CA ASP A 81 -10.88 -0.44 -1.93
C ASP A 81 -9.67 -0.31 -0.99
N ALA A 82 -8.48 -0.15 -1.56
CA ALA A 82 -7.27 0.06 -0.79
C ALA A 82 -7.30 1.37 0.04
N ALA A 83 -7.72 2.50 -0.54
CA ALA A 83 -7.82 3.75 0.21
C ALA A 83 -8.86 3.67 1.33
N LEU A 84 -10.00 3.00 1.10
CA LEU A 84 -11.03 2.81 2.12
C LEU A 84 -10.53 1.90 3.26
N ASN A 85 -9.86 0.80 2.93
CA ASN A 85 -9.25 -0.08 3.92
C ASN A 85 -8.18 0.65 4.74
N LEU A 86 -7.30 1.41 4.09
CA LEU A 86 -6.29 2.23 4.75
C LEU A 86 -6.93 3.25 5.69
N HIS A 87 -7.98 3.93 5.24
CA HIS A 87 -8.72 4.87 6.08
C HIS A 87 -9.23 4.19 7.34
N HIS A 88 -9.98 3.09 7.21
CA HIS A 88 -10.57 2.37 8.35
C HIS A 88 -9.51 1.79 9.29
N ALA A 89 -8.49 1.13 8.76
CA ALA A 89 -7.45 0.48 9.56
C ALA A 89 -6.57 1.48 10.32
N THR A 90 -6.54 2.75 9.89
CA THR A 90 -5.70 3.79 10.49
C THR A 90 -6.47 4.85 11.31
N GLN A 91 -7.79 4.73 11.47
CA GLN A 91 -8.61 5.73 12.19
C GLN A 91 -8.14 6.04 13.62
N ASN A 92 -7.59 5.04 14.31
CA ASN A 92 -7.11 5.16 15.69
C ASN A 92 -5.60 5.46 15.79
N HIS A 93 -4.93 5.69 14.65
CA HIS A 93 -3.52 6.07 14.63
C HIS A 93 -3.40 7.60 14.63
N HIS A 94 -2.41 8.12 15.35
CA HIS A 94 -2.10 9.56 15.36
C HIS A 94 -1.33 9.97 14.10
N LEU A 95 -1.96 9.77 12.93
CA LEU A 95 -1.37 10.15 11.65
C LEU A 95 -1.27 11.68 11.55
N THR A 96 -0.12 12.14 11.08
CA THR A 96 0.09 13.53 10.70
C THR A 96 -0.13 13.75 9.20
N HIS A 97 0.00 12.69 8.40
CA HIS A 97 -0.14 12.73 6.95
C HIS A 97 -0.87 11.49 6.43
N PHE A 98 -1.82 11.71 5.52
CA PHE A 98 -2.49 10.66 4.76
C PHE A 98 -2.61 11.14 3.31
N ILE A 99 -1.74 10.62 2.45
CA ILE A 99 -1.58 11.08 1.06
C ILE A 99 -2.04 9.97 0.12
N LEU A 100 -2.89 10.33 -0.85
CA LEU A 100 -3.43 9.46 -1.91
C LEU A 100 -2.88 9.88 -3.28
#